data_AF-A0A521CX34-F1
#
_entry.id   AF-A0A521CX34-F1
#
_cell.length_a   1.000
_cell.length_b   1.000
_cell.length_c   1.000
_cell.angle_alpha   90.00
_cell.angle_beta   90.00
_cell.angle_gamma   90.00
#
_symmetry.space_group_name_H-M   'P 1'
#
loop_
_entity.id
_entity.type
_entity.pdbx_description
1 polymer ?
#
loop_
_entity_poly.entity_id
_entity_poly.type
_entity_poly.pdbx_seq_one_letter_code
_entity_poly.pdbx_strand_id
1 'polypeptide(L)'
;MTANPFPQGVAPFGRTPAPSLTAPILSEAFGLRPLDGAVIGFVRAALPLGQVLWAQDRLSRIEHGAPFLPGMGRALIRLDLTRPADVLSALEDGLQSHALAAVVGEIHGAPNALNFTASRRLALRAERGGLPCWLIRHAAPAADASAARMRWRIGALPSAIDPDDPQAPGDPRWRAELFRARGTPPSIWEGRHDRAADRLDLVAWTGDRELAAQADRGVA
;
A
#
# COMPACT_ATOMS: atom_id res chain seq x y z
N MET A 1 -0.59 31.26 6.34
CA MET A 1 -0.91 30.49 5.13
C MET A 1 -0.95 29.01 5.51
N THR A 2 -2.11 28.53 5.93
CA THR A 2 -2.35 27.12 6.28
C THR A 2 -2.64 26.35 5.00
N ALA A 3 -1.68 25.52 4.58
CA ALA A 3 -1.90 24.58 3.49
C ALA A 3 -2.83 23.48 3.99
N ASN A 4 -4.09 23.51 3.54
CA ASN A 4 -5.05 22.45 3.79
C ASN A 4 -4.65 21.25 2.91
N PRO A 5 -4.17 20.12 3.46
CA PRO A 5 -3.65 19.01 2.66
C PRO A 5 -4.75 18.14 2.02
N PHE A 6 -6.03 18.49 2.19
CA PHE A 6 -7.15 17.69 1.71
C PHE A 6 -7.73 18.27 0.40
N PRO A 7 -7.83 17.48 -0.70
CA PRO A 7 -8.63 17.88 -1.84
C PRO A 7 -10.12 17.96 -1.45
N GLN A 8 -10.77 19.05 -1.84
CA GLN A 8 -12.21 19.26 -1.61
C GLN A 8 -13.03 18.16 -2.31
N GLY A 9 -13.96 17.52 -1.57
CA GLY A 9 -14.92 16.56 -2.13
C GLY A 9 -14.98 15.17 -1.47
N VAL A 10 -14.17 14.87 -0.44
CA VAL A 10 -14.29 13.61 0.31
C VAL A 10 -15.42 13.75 1.34
N ALA A 11 -16.54 13.06 1.09
CA ALA A 11 -17.64 12.94 2.05
C ALA A 11 -17.13 12.37 3.40
N PRO A 12 -17.72 12.79 4.54
CA PRO A 12 -17.19 12.45 5.85
C PRO A 12 -17.24 10.94 6.09
N PHE A 13 -16.08 10.42 6.47
CA PHE A 13 -15.77 9.16 7.14
C PHE A 13 -17.00 8.30 7.51
N GLY A 14 -17.35 7.38 6.61
CA GLY A 14 -18.22 6.26 6.94
C GLY A 14 -17.42 5.11 7.55
N ARG A 15 -18.06 4.30 8.40
CA ARG A 15 -17.56 2.98 8.83
C ARG A 15 -17.58 2.00 7.64
N THR A 16 -16.93 2.35 6.55
CA THR A 16 -16.75 1.43 5.42
C THR A 16 -15.92 0.25 5.95
N PRO A 17 -16.42 -0.99 5.85
CA PRO A 17 -15.63 -2.14 6.27
C PRO A 17 -14.32 -2.16 5.49
N ALA A 18 -13.25 -2.55 6.17
CA ALA A 18 -11.95 -2.68 5.53
C ALA A 18 -12.06 -3.66 4.34
N PRO A 19 -11.54 -3.30 3.17
CA PRO A 19 -11.54 -4.21 2.03
C PRO A 19 -10.64 -5.42 2.30
N SER A 20 -10.92 -6.54 1.65
CA SER A 20 -9.98 -7.66 1.62
C SER A 20 -8.73 -7.26 0.83
N LEU A 21 -7.57 -7.37 1.48
CA LEU A 21 -6.26 -7.04 0.89
C LEU A 21 -5.61 -8.22 0.16
N THR A 22 -6.14 -9.42 0.37
CA THR A 22 -5.69 -10.68 -0.26
C THR A 22 -6.56 -11.09 -1.45
N ALA A 23 -7.56 -10.29 -1.82
CA ALA A 23 -8.39 -10.54 -2.98
C ALA A 23 -7.55 -10.64 -4.27
N PRO A 24 -7.93 -11.48 -5.24
CA PRO A 24 -7.18 -11.70 -6.48
C PRO A 24 -7.37 -10.55 -7.48
N ILE A 25 -6.89 -9.37 -7.10
CA ILE A 25 -7.01 -8.11 -7.82
C ILE A 25 -5.66 -7.44 -7.93
N LEU A 26 -5.55 -6.50 -8.88
CA LEU A 26 -4.45 -5.56 -8.91
C LEU A 26 -4.72 -4.40 -7.92
N SER A 27 -3.80 -4.22 -6.98
CA SER A 27 -3.74 -3.09 -6.06
C SER A 27 -2.49 -2.26 -6.30
N GLU A 28 -2.61 -0.93 -6.30
CA GLU A 28 -1.46 -0.01 -6.32
C GLU A 28 -1.27 0.64 -4.95
N ALA A 29 -0.03 0.76 -4.51
CA ALA A 29 0.32 1.42 -3.26
C ALA A 29 1.36 2.53 -3.51
N PHE A 30 1.09 3.71 -2.97
CA PHE A 30 1.92 4.90 -3.08
C PHE A 30 2.34 5.35 -1.67
N GLY A 31 3.59 5.78 -1.50
CA GLY A 31 4.03 6.42 -0.26
C GLY A 31 3.50 7.86 -0.13
N LEU A 32 3.12 8.27 1.09
CA LEU A 32 2.77 9.66 1.41
C LEU A 32 4.00 10.55 1.57
N ARG A 33 5.13 9.96 1.97
CA ARG A 33 6.42 10.65 2.08
C ARG A 33 7.46 9.87 1.28
N PRO A 34 8.42 10.58 0.65
CA PRO A 34 9.58 9.92 0.10
C PRO A 34 10.31 9.12 1.19
N LEU A 35 10.77 7.91 0.84
CA LEU A 35 11.73 7.12 1.62
C LEU A 35 11.29 6.65 3.03
N ASP A 36 10.01 6.73 3.42
CA ASP A 36 9.57 6.39 4.79
C ASP A 36 9.26 4.91 5.06
N GLY A 37 9.52 4.02 4.08
CA GLY A 37 9.35 2.55 4.19
C GLY A 37 7.91 2.05 4.41
N ALA A 38 6.96 2.96 4.64
CA ALA A 38 5.59 2.67 5.05
C ALA A 38 4.87 1.77 4.05
N VAL A 39 5.02 2.09 2.76
CA VAL A 39 4.36 1.37 1.67
C VAL A 39 4.83 -0.09 1.58
N ILE A 40 6.13 -0.35 1.78
CA ILE A 40 6.70 -1.70 1.75
C ILE A 40 6.20 -2.50 2.95
N GLY A 41 6.22 -1.90 4.14
CA GLY A 41 5.74 -2.53 5.38
C GLY A 41 4.24 -2.87 5.33
N PHE A 42 3.42 -1.94 4.84
CA PHE A 42 1.98 -2.16 4.67
C PHE A 42 1.69 -3.25 3.65
N VAL A 43 2.34 -3.20 2.47
CA VAL A 43 2.16 -4.24 1.44
C VAL A 43 2.59 -5.59 1.98
N ARG A 44 3.75 -5.71 2.66
CA ARG A 44 4.16 -6.95 3.34
C ARG A 44 3.05 -7.48 4.25
N ALA A 45 2.52 -6.64 5.13
CA ALA A 45 1.51 -7.01 6.11
C ALA A 45 0.16 -7.41 5.46
N ALA A 46 -0.10 -6.91 4.25
CA ALA A 46 -1.28 -7.24 3.45
C ALA A 46 -1.17 -8.55 2.66
N LEU A 47 0.05 -9.12 2.53
CA LEU A 47 0.25 -10.35 1.75
C LEU A 47 -0.27 -11.58 2.50
N PRO A 48 -0.86 -12.56 1.78
CA PRO A 48 -1.16 -13.85 2.35
C PRO A 48 0.12 -14.60 2.72
N LEU A 49 -0.01 -15.59 3.61
CA LEU A 49 1.05 -16.56 3.89
C LEU A 49 1.34 -17.40 2.64
N GLY A 50 2.61 -17.78 2.45
CA GLY A 50 3.06 -18.62 1.34
C GLY A 50 4.23 -18.01 0.56
N GLN A 51 4.50 -18.55 -0.63
CA GLN A 51 5.58 -18.09 -1.48
C GLN A 51 5.17 -16.84 -2.27
N VAL A 52 5.97 -15.79 -2.19
CA VAL A 52 5.72 -14.50 -2.83
C VAL A 52 6.79 -14.22 -3.87
N LEU A 53 6.38 -13.82 -5.06
CA LEU A 53 7.29 -13.22 -6.05
C LEU A 53 7.41 -11.73 -5.80
N TRP A 54 8.63 -11.22 -5.65
CA TRP A 54 8.91 -9.80 -5.45
C TRP A 54 9.92 -9.30 -6.48
N ALA A 55 9.45 -8.51 -7.44
CA ALA A 55 10.26 -7.99 -8.54
C ALA A 55 10.47 -6.48 -8.39
N GLN A 56 11.72 -6.03 -8.47
CA GLN A 56 12.07 -4.60 -8.37
C GLN A 56 12.82 -4.15 -9.62
N ASP A 57 12.50 -2.96 -10.13
CA ASP A 57 13.35 -2.30 -11.12
C ASP A 57 14.62 -1.73 -10.45
N ARG A 58 15.59 -1.32 -11.27
CA ARG A 58 16.89 -0.83 -10.77
C ARG A 58 16.75 0.37 -9.85
N LEU A 59 15.91 1.35 -10.22
CA LEU A 59 15.77 2.59 -9.45
C LEU A 59 15.02 2.38 -8.14
N SER A 60 13.98 1.55 -8.12
CA SER A 60 13.29 1.16 -6.89
C SER A 60 14.27 0.54 -5.90
N ARG A 61 15.14 -0.36 -6.37
CA ARG A 61 16.14 -0.99 -5.51
C ARG A 61 17.21 -0.03 -4.98
N ILE A 62 17.68 0.90 -5.81
CA ILE A 62 18.71 1.87 -5.41
C ILE A 62 18.15 2.90 -4.42
N GLU A 63 16.95 3.41 -4.69
CA GLU A 63 16.36 4.50 -3.90
C GLU A 63 15.61 4.01 -2.66
N HIS A 64 14.99 2.83 -2.72
CA HIS A 64 14.11 2.31 -1.65
C HIS A 64 14.63 1.02 -1.00
N GLY A 65 15.80 0.54 -1.43
CA GLY A 65 16.40 -0.70 -0.92
C GLY A 65 15.68 -1.95 -1.43
N ALA A 66 15.96 -3.08 -0.79
CA ALA A 66 15.35 -4.36 -1.10
C ALA A 66 14.72 -4.96 0.17
N PRO A 67 13.63 -5.74 0.05
CA PRO A 67 13.08 -6.47 1.18
C PRO A 67 14.13 -7.36 1.85
N PHE A 68 14.27 -7.24 3.17
CA PHE A 68 15.18 -8.06 3.95
C PHE A 68 14.61 -9.46 4.14
N LEU A 69 15.16 -10.45 3.42
CA LEU A 69 14.62 -11.82 3.36
C LEU A 69 14.35 -12.46 4.74
N PRO A 70 15.30 -12.44 5.70
CA PRO A 70 15.07 -13.07 7.01
C PRO A 70 13.95 -12.39 7.82
N GLY A 71 13.77 -11.07 7.66
CA GLY A 71 12.71 -10.31 8.33
C GLY A 71 11.37 -10.34 7.60
N MET A 72 11.30 -10.96 6.41
CA MET A 72 10.07 -10.96 5.62
C MET A 72 8.98 -11.82 6.27
N GLY A 73 9.35 -12.92 6.93
CA GLY A 73 8.38 -13.86 7.54
C GLY A 73 7.52 -14.60 6.52
N ARG A 74 7.98 -14.68 5.26
CA ARG A 74 7.35 -15.41 4.16
C ARG A 74 8.42 -15.86 3.16
N ALA A 75 8.17 -16.95 2.44
CA ALA A 75 9.09 -17.43 1.42
C ALA A 75 9.09 -16.44 0.24
N LEU A 76 10.26 -15.91 -0.12
CA LEU A 76 10.37 -14.87 -1.15
C LEU A 76 11.22 -15.36 -2.33
N ILE A 77 10.66 -15.25 -3.54
CA ILE A 77 11.44 -15.26 -4.79
C ILE A 77 11.68 -13.80 -5.16
N ARG A 78 12.92 -13.33 -5.06
CA ARG A 78 13.28 -11.95 -5.39
C ARG A 78 13.87 -11.86 -6.79
N LEU A 79 13.34 -10.95 -7.61
CA LEU A 79 13.87 -10.64 -8.94
C LEU A 79 14.38 -9.20 -8.98
N ASP A 80 15.70 -9.07 -9.17
CA ASP A 80 16.39 -7.80 -9.31
C ASP A 80 16.53 -7.46 -10.80
N LEU A 81 15.58 -6.70 -11.34
CA LEU A 81 15.48 -6.42 -12.77
C LEU A 81 15.97 -5.01 -13.09
N THR A 82 16.38 -4.77 -14.32
CA THR A 82 16.90 -3.46 -14.72
C THR A 82 15.77 -2.53 -15.16
N ARG A 83 14.86 -3.02 -16.02
CA ARG A 83 13.84 -2.19 -16.65
C ARG A 83 12.47 -2.44 -16.03
N PRO A 84 11.63 -1.40 -15.89
CA PRO A 84 10.23 -1.58 -15.45
C PRO A 84 9.43 -2.55 -16.33
N ALA A 85 9.72 -2.60 -17.63
CA ALA A 85 9.07 -3.55 -18.54
C ALA A 85 9.36 -5.02 -18.16
N ASP A 86 10.58 -5.32 -17.71
CA ASP A 86 10.96 -6.67 -17.30
C ASP A 86 10.25 -7.05 -15.99
N VAL A 87 10.09 -6.09 -15.06
CA VAL A 87 9.27 -6.26 -13.85
C VAL A 87 7.85 -6.63 -14.24
N LEU A 88 7.21 -5.88 -15.13
CA LEU A 88 5.85 -6.16 -15.57
C LEU A 88 5.72 -7.55 -16.19
N SER A 89 6.64 -7.95 -17.08
CA SER A 89 6.67 -9.30 -17.65
C SER A 89 6.80 -10.38 -16.58
N ALA A 90 7.70 -10.21 -15.61
CA ALA A 90 7.88 -11.16 -14.52
C ALA A 90 6.63 -11.31 -13.65
N LEU A 91 5.91 -10.20 -13.38
CA LEU A 91 4.63 -10.26 -12.66
C LEU A 91 3.58 -11.03 -13.46
N GLU A 92 3.51 -10.84 -14.78
CA GLU A 92 2.56 -11.56 -15.63
C GLU A 92 2.82 -13.07 -15.67
N ASP A 93 4.09 -13.48 -15.63
CA ASP A 93 4.48 -14.89 -15.55
C ASP A 93 4.19 -15.45 -14.15
N GLY A 94 4.51 -14.68 -13.10
CA GLY A 94 4.16 -15.03 -11.72
C GLY A 94 2.66 -15.24 -11.52
N LEU A 95 1.82 -14.40 -12.12
CA LEU A 95 0.35 -14.52 -12.05
C LEU A 95 -0.21 -15.78 -12.74
N GLN A 96 0.60 -16.50 -13.52
CA GLN A 96 0.22 -17.79 -14.11
C GLN A 96 0.66 -18.98 -13.26
N SER A 97 1.45 -18.75 -12.20
CA SER A 97 1.99 -19.80 -11.34
C SER A 97 1.06 -20.12 -10.18
N HIS A 98 0.67 -21.38 -10.05
CA HIS A 98 -0.11 -21.89 -8.91
C HIS A 98 0.74 -22.11 -7.64
N ALA A 99 2.06 -21.99 -7.72
CA ALA A 99 2.95 -22.14 -6.57
C ALA A 99 3.05 -20.86 -5.73
N LEU A 100 2.59 -19.71 -6.26
CA LEU A 100 2.70 -18.42 -5.60
C LEU A 100 1.41 -18.05 -4.88
N ALA A 101 1.56 -17.46 -3.69
CA ALA A 101 0.47 -16.89 -2.91
C ALA A 101 0.19 -15.42 -3.31
N ALA A 102 1.19 -14.71 -3.84
CA ALA A 102 1.07 -13.33 -4.31
C ALA A 102 2.21 -12.94 -5.25
N VAL A 103 2.00 -11.86 -6.02
CA VAL A 103 3.06 -11.17 -6.75
C VAL A 103 3.14 -9.69 -6.35
N VAL A 104 4.35 -9.17 -6.21
CA VAL A 104 4.63 -7.77 -5.87
C VAL A 104 5.66 -7.21 -6.84
N GLY A 105 5.33 -6.06 -7.44
CA GLY A 105 6.24 -5.29 -8.28
C GLY A 105 6.53 -3.93 -7.68
N GLU A 106 7.80 -3.54 -7.67
CA GLU A 106 8.21 -2.16 -7.37
C GLU A 106 8.67 -1.46 -8.65
N ILE A 107 8.05 -0.32 -8.94
CA ILE A 107 8.35 0.49 -10.12
C ILE A 107 8.54 1.94 -9.70
N HIS A 108 9.66 2.52 -10.13
CA HIS A 108 9.99 3.91 -9.87
C HIS A 108 9.49 4.83 -10.99
N GLY A 109 8.86 5.94 -10.61
CA GLY A 109 8.32 6.95 -11.50
C GLY A 109 7.09 6.50 -12.31
N ALA A 110 6.92 7.13 -13.47
CA ALA A 110 5.85 6.84 -14.43
C ALA A 110 6.43 6.38 -15.78
N PRO A 111 7.04 5.17 -15.84
CA PRO A 111 7.62 4.70 -17.07
C PRO A 111 6.54 4.39 -18.12
N ASN A 112 6.81 4.69 -19.39
CA ASN A 112 5.89 4.43 -20.51
C ASN A 112 5.44 2.95 -20.63
N ALA A 113 6.28 2.02 -20.13
CA ALA A 113 5.95 0.60 -20.08
C ALA A 113 4.74 0.30 -19.18
N LEU A 114 4.57 1.07 -18.09
CA LEU A 114 3.41 0.96 -17.20
C LEU A 114 2.32 1.94 -17.64
N ASN A 115 1.64 1.58 -18.73
CA ASN A 115 0.46 2.29 -19.22
C ASN A 115 -0.85 1.59 -18.80
N PHE A 116 -1.99 2.17 -19.18
CA PHE A 116 -3.31 1.60 -18.87
C PHE A 116 -3.48 0.17 -19.41
N THR A 117 -2.95 -0.12 -20.61
CA THR A 117 -3.01 -1.47 -21.20
C THR A 117 -2.22 -2.48 -20.38
N ALA A 118 -1.02 -2.12 -19.93
CA ALA A 118 -0.19 -2.98 -19.08
C ALA A 118 -0.86 -3.26 -17.72
N SER A 119 -1.34 -2.21 -17.03
CA SER A 119 -2.07 -2.39 -15.76
C SER A 119 -3.36 -3.19 -15.92
N ARG A 120 -4.09 -3.01 -17.03
CA ARG A 120 -5.29 -3.81 -17.35
C ARG A 120 -4.95 -5.28 -17.56
N ARG A 121 -3.84 -5.57 -18.23
CA ARG A 121 -3.37 -6.94 -18.44
C ARG A 121 -3.01 -7.62 -17.11
N LEU A 122 -2.30 -6.92 -16.22
CA LEU A 122 -2.03 -7.41 -14.86
C LEU A 122 -3.31 -7.66 -14.07
N ALA A 123 -4.26 -6.71 -14.07
CA ALA A 123 -5.53 -6.87 -13.36
C ALA A 123 -6.31 -8.10 -13.83
N LEU A 124 -6.42 -8.30 -15.16
CA LEU A 124 -7.09 -9.47 -15.72
C LEU A 124 -6.36 -10.78 -15.39
N ARG A 125 -5.02 -10.78 -15.35
CA ARG A 125 -4.24 -11.96 -14.98
C ARG A 125 -4.35 -12.28 -13.49
N ALA A 126 -4.37 -11.27 -12.61
CA ALA A 126 -4.60 -11.46 -11.18
C ALA A 126 -5.98 -12.11 -10.92
N GLU A 127 -7.01 -11.58 -11.56
CA GLU A 127 -8.38 -12.09 -11.45
C GLU A 127 -8.49 -13.53 -12.00
N ARG A 128 -7.81 -13.85 -13.11
CA ARG A 128 -7.80 -15.21 -13.70
C ARG A 128 -6.94 -16.21 -12.92
N GLY A 129 -5.78 -15.78 -12.42
CA GLY A 129 -4.83 -16.60 -11.68
C GLY A 129 -5.27 -16.86 -10.25
N GLY A 130 -6.18 -16.05 -9.71
CA GLY A 130 -6.75 -16.25 -8.38
C GLY A 130 -5.82 -15.85 -7.24
N LEU A 131 -4.82 -15.00 -7.50
CA LEU A 131 -3.90 -14.50 -6.46
C LEU A 131 -3.72 -12.97 -6.53
N PRO A 132 -3.48 -12.30 -5.38
CA PRO A 132 -3.31 -10.85 -5.32
C PRO A 132 -2.05 -10.37 -6.07
N CYS A 133 -2.19 -9.22 -6.74
CA CYS A 133 -1.10 -8.51 -7.39
C CYS A 133 -0.95 -7.12 -6.78
N TRP A 134 0.23 -6.81 -6.25
CA TRP A 134 0.55 -5.48 -5.73
C TRP A 134 1.57 -4.78 -6.62
N LEU A 135 1.33 -3.52 -6.94
CA LEU A 135 2.32 -2.61 -7.50
C LEU A 135 2.63 -1.51 -6.48
N ILE A 136 3.86 -1.48 -5.99
CA ILE A 136 4.40 -0.35 -5.23
C ILE A 136 4.93 0.66 -6.24
N ARG A 137 4.33 1.86 -6.20
CA ARG A 137 4.59 2.94 -7.15
C ARG A 137 5.40 4.03 -6.45
N HIS A 138 6.72 3.94 -6.58
CA HIS A 138 7.65 4.90 -6.00
C HIS A 138 7.75 6.16 -6.86
N ALA A 139 7.82 7.35 -6.25
CA ALA A 139 8.00 8.63 -6.94
C ALA A 139 7.06 8.86 -8.16
N ALA A 140 5.85 8.28 -8.13
CA ALA A 140 4.93 8.27 -9.24
C ALA A 140 3.70 9.15 -8.96
N PRO A 141 3.13 9.83 -9.96
CA PRO A 141 1.87 10.55 -9.79
C PRO A 141 0.71 9.58 -9.50
N ALA A 142 0.04 9.77 -8.36
CA ALA A 142 -1.16 9.00 -8.02
C ALA A 142 -2.34 9.22 -8.99
N ALA A 143 -2.27 10.25 -9.83
CA ALA A 143 -3.31 10.60 -10.81
C ALA A 143 -3.25 9.78 -12.10
N ASP A 144 -2.19 8.99 -12.33
CA ASP A 144 -2.01 8.22 -13.57
C ASP A 144 -3.19 7.27 -13.84
N ALA A 145 -3.50 7.07 -15.12
CA ALA A 145 -4.48 6.09 -15.56
C ALA A 145 -4.00 4.67 -15.21
N SER A 146 -4.81 3.94 -14.44
CA SER A 146 -4.51 2.56 -14.03
C SER A 146 -5.80 1.74 -13.97
N ALA A 147 -5.69 0.46 -14.28
CA ALA A 147 -6.77 -0.52 -14.13
C ALA A 147 -6.82 -1.18 -12.74
N ALA A 148 -5.95 -0.76 -11.80
CA ALA A 148 -5.96 -1.25 -10.44
C ALA A 148 -7.34 -1.08 -9.77
N ARG A 149 -7.82 -2.14 -9.11
CA ARG A 149 -9.12 -2.16 -8.43
C ARG A 149 -9.10 -1.37 -7.13
N MET A 150 -7.93 -1.26 -6.51
CA MET A 150 -7.67 -0.48 -5.30
C MET A 150 -6.38 0.32 -5.46
N ARG A 151 -6.41 1.60 -5.09
CA ARG A 151 -5.23 2.46 -5.07
C ARG A 151 -5.11 3.14 -3.73
N TRP A 152 -3.96 2.94 -3.11
CA TRP A 152 -3.70 3.29 -1.73
C TRP A 152 -2.62 4.36 -1.61
N ARG A 153 -2.82 5.32 -0.71
CA ARG A 153 -1.76 6.18 -0.19
C ARG A 153 -1.44 5.74 1.24
N ILE A 154 -0.20 5.37 1.48
CA ILE A 154 0.27 4.82 2.74
C ILE A 154 1.32 5.76 3.34
N GLY A 155 1.17 6.10 4.62
CA GLY A 155 2.21 6.81 5.36
C GLY A 155 2.43 6.19 6.73
N ALA A 156 3.67 6.23 7.21
CA ALA A 156 3.98 5.73 8.54
C ALA A 156 3.41 6.64 9.63
N LEU A 157 2.87 6.02 10.66
CA LEU A 157 2.50 6.65 11.93
C LEU A 157 3.51 6.24 13.01
N PRO A 158 3.58 6.96 14.14
CA PRO A 158 4.30 6.47 15.31
C PRO A 158 3.87 5.05 15.64
N SER A 159 4.83 4.16 15.87
CA SER A 159 4.58 2.77 16.28
C SER A 159 3.76 2.73 17.58
N ALA A 160 3.21 1.57 17.89
CA ALA A 160 2.75 1.32 19.25
C ALA A 160 3.93 1.45 20.24
N ILE A 161 3.59 1.65 21.51
CA ILE A 161 4.55 1.50 22.60
C ILE A 161 4.83 0.01 22.74
N ASP A 162 6.10 -0.36 22.82
CA ASP A 162 6.50 -1.72 23.12
C ASP A 162 6.24 -2.01 24.62
N PRO A 163 5.55 -3.12 24.96
CA PRO A 163 5.17 -3.42 26.34
C PRO A 163 6.37 -3.79 27.23
N ASP A 164 7.46 -4.28 26.64
CA ASP A 164 8.61 -4.81 27.36
C ASP A 164 9.76 -3.78 27.43
N ASP A 165 9.89 -2.92 26.41
CA ASP A 165 10.89 -1.84 26.38
C ASP A 165 10.30 -0.52 25.82
N PRO A 166 9.97 0.46 26.68
CA PRO A 166 9.45 1.77 26.24
C PRO A 166 10.38 2.58 25.33
N GLN A 167 11.67 2.22 25.21
CA GLN A 167 12.61 2.84 24.27
C GLN A 167 12.71 2.11 22.93
N ALA A 168 12.18 0.89 22.84
CA ALA A 168 12.14 0.12 21.60
C ALA A 168 10.93 0.50 20.73
N PRO A 169 11.04 0.37 19.40
CA PRO A 169 9.90 0.55 18.51
C PRO A 169 8.91 -0.63 18.65
N GLY A 170 7.68 -0.34 19.09
CA GLY A 170 6.60 -1.32 19.11
C GLY A 170 6.06 -1.65 17.71
N ASP A 171 4.83 -2.16 17.65
CA ASP A 171 4.21 -2.61 16.40
C ASP A 171 3.99 -1.47 15.39
N PRO A 172 4.23 -1.72 14.08
CA PRO A 172 4.19 -0.68 13.08
C PRO A 172 2.75 -0.27 12.81
N ARG A 173 2.58 1.04 12.58
CA ARG A 173 1.28 1.66 12.32
C ARG A 173 1.35 2.49 11.05
N TRP A 174 0.26 2.49 10.29
CA TRP A 174 0.16 3.23 9.03
C TRP A 174 -1.16 3.97 8.92
N ARG A 175 -1.12 5.15 8.29
CA ARG A 175 -2.31 5.78 7.71
C ARG A 175 -2.49 5.19 6.32
N ALA A 176 -3.58 4.46 6.11
CA ALA A 176 -3.93 3.82 4.85
C ALA A 176 -5.15 4.50 4.23
N GLU A 177 -4.94 5.30 3.19
CA GLU A 177 -6.00 5.97 2.44
C GLU A 177 -6.26 5.23 1.13
N LEU A 178 -7.43 4.62 1.01
CA LEU A 178 -7.94 4.12 -0.27
C LEU A 178 -8.57 5.29 -1.01
N PHE A 179 -7.79 5.94 -1.87
CA PHE A 179 -8.26 7.13 -2.59
C PHE A 179 -9.00 6.80 -3.88
N ARG A 180 -8.87 5.56 -4.38
CA ARG A 180 -9.64 5.05 -5.52
C ARG A 180 -9.91 3.57 -5.37
N ALA A 181 -11.18 3.20 -5.46
CA ALA A 181 -11.61 1.81 -5.51
C ALA A 181 -12.86 1.64 -6.38
N ARG A 182 -13.06 0.44 -6.92
CA ARG A 182 -14.30 0.09 -7.62
C ARG A 182 -15.28 -0.54 -6.62
N GLY A 183 -16.44 0.10 -6.42
CA GLY A 183 -17.48 -0.43 -5.53
C GLY A 183 -17.29 -0.11 -4.04
N THR A 184 -16.28 0.70 -3.70
CA THR A 184 -16.03 1.15 -2.32
C THR A 184 -15.77 2.66 -2.36
N PRO A 185 -16.46 3.46 -1.52
CA PRO A 185 -16.14 4.88 -1.38
C PRO A 185 -14.70 5.07 -0.91
N PRO A 186 -14.02 6.16 -1.31
CA PRO A 186 -12.73 6.52 -0.73
C PRO A 186 -12.81 6.59 0.79
N SER A 187 -11.79 6.08 1.48
CA SER A 187 -11.81 5.92 2.94
C SER A 187 -10.39 5.85 3.51
N ILE A 188 -10.26 6.15 4.80
CA ILE A 188 -8.97 6.16 5.51
C ILE A 188 -9.09 5.25 6.73
N TRP A 189 -8.06 4.43 6.93
CA TRP A 189 -7.91 3.57 8.09
C TRP A 189 -6.56 3.82 8.77
N GLU A 190 -6.53 3.56 10.07
CA GLU A 190 -5.29 3.24 10.75
C GLU A 190 -5.03 1.74 10.59
N GLY A 191 -3.93 1.39 9.91
CA GLY A 191 -3.44 0.03 9.82
C GLY A 191 -2.51 -0.28 10.99
N ARG A 192 -2.70 -1.43 11.64
CA ARG A 192 -1.79 -1.99 12.66
C ARG A 192 -1.39 -3.39 12.24
N HIS A 193 -0.10 -3.71 12.25
CA HIS A 193 0.35 -5.10 12.07
C HIS A 193 0.70 -5.70 13.42
N ASP A 194 -0.11 -6.66 13.85
CA ASP A 194 0.20 -7.54 14.98
C ASP A 194 1.26 -8.53 14.51
N ARG A 195 2.50 -8.34 14.98
CA ARG A 195 3.63 -9.17 14.56
C ARG A 195 3.52 -10.61 15.04
N ALA A 196 2.89 -10.84 16.20
CA ALA A 196 2.76 -12.17 16.78
C ALA A 196 1.72 -13.01 16.04
N ALA A 197 0.59 -12.39 15.66
CA ALA A 197 -0.45 -13.04 14.87
C ALA A 197 -0.23 -12.96 13.34
N ASP A 198 0.79 -12.23 12.90
CA ASP A 198 1.05 -11.83 11.50
C ASP A 198 -0.22 -11.29 10.79
N ARG A 199 -0.98 -10.43 11.50
CA ARG A 199 -2.27 -9.92 11.03
C ARG A 199 -2.23 -8.42 10.84
N LEU A 200 -2.74 -7.94 9.70
CA LEU A 200 -2.98 -6.53 9.44
C LEU A 200 -4.43 -6.17 9.79
N ASP A 201 -4.60 -5.38 10.84
CA ASP A 201 -5.89 -4.84 11.26
C ASP A 201 -6.07 -3.43 10.72
N LEU A 202 -7.20 -3.17 10.03
CA LEU A 202 -7.57 -1.85 9.54
C LEU A 202 -8.75 -1.30 10.35
N VAL A 203 -8.47 -0.31 11.19
CA VAL A 203 -9.47 0.36 12.02
C VAL A 203 -9.83 1.68 11.37
N ALA A 204 -11.13 1.99 11.30
CA ALA A 204 -11.60 3.24 10.72
C ALA A 204 -10.88 4.42 11.38
N TRP A 205 -10.41 5.38 10.58
CA TRP A 205 -9.69 6.53 11.08
C TRP A 205 -10.58 7.36 12.00
N THR A 206 -10.29 7.34 13.30
CA THR A 206 -10.84 8.33 14.24
C THR A 206 -9.99 9.57 14.10
N GLY A 207 -10.41 10.50 13.24
CA GLY A 207 -9.80 11.83 13.25
C GLY A 207 -9.99 12.45 14.63
N ASP A 208 -8.95 13.10 15.16
CA ASP A 208 -9.14 14.07 16.22
C ASP A 208 -10.18 15.07 15.72
N ARG A 209 -11.32 15.15 16.42
CA ARG A 209 -12.23 16.27 16.18
C ARG A 209 -11.44 17.51 16.55
N GLU A 210 -11.22 18.39 15.58
CA GLU A 210 -10.90 19.78 15.87
C GLU A 210 -12.04 20.28 16.77
N LEU A 211 -11.75 20.51 18.06
CA LEU A 211 -12.69 21.18 18.97
C LEU A 211 -13.00 22.51 18.29
N ALA A 212 -14.23 22.66 17.80
CA ALA A 212 -14.71 23.91 17.23
C ALA A 212 -14.32 25.02 18.21
N ALA A 213 -13.48 25.96 17.75
CA ALA A 213 -13.09 27.11 18.52
C ALA A 213 -14.35 27.70 19.16
N GLN A 214 -14.37 27.69 20.49
CA GLN A 214 -15.48 28.18 21.29
C GLN A 214 -15.73 29.61 20.83
N ALA A 215 -16.86 29.84 20.16
CA ALA A 215 -17.24 31.16 19.69
C ALA A 215 -17.21 32.08 20.90
N ASP A 216 -16.29 33.05 20.86
CA ASP A 216 -16.13 34.06 21.89
C ASP A 216 -17.48 34.76 22.04
N ARG A 217 -18.18 34.48 23.15
CA ARG A 217 -19.36 35.25 23.52
C ARG A 217 -18.83 36.59 23.99
N GLY A 218 -18.66 37.51 23.04
CA GLY A 218 -18.47 38.93 23.34
C GLY A 218 -19.62 39.41 24.22
N VAL A 219 -19.31 39.59 25.50
CA VAL A 219 -20.08 40.41 26.43
C VAL A 219 -19.35 41.75 26.49
N ALA A 220 -19.95 42.76 25.86
CA ALA A 220 -20.03 44.15 26.30
C ALA A 220 -20.70 44.97 25.19
#